data_AF-A0A0G0F2T3-F1
#
_entry.id   AF-A0A0G0F2T3-F1
#
_cell.length_a   1.000
_cell.length_b   1.000
_cell.length_c   1.000
_cell.angle_alpha   90.00
_cell.angle_beta   90.00
_cell.angle_gamma   90.00
#
_symmetry.space_group_name_H-M   'P 1'
#
loop_
_entity.id
_entity.type
_entity.pdbx_description
1 polymer ?
#
loop_
_entity_poly.entity_id
_entity_poly.type
_entity_poly.pdbx_seq_one_letter_code
_entity_poly.pdbx_strand_id
1 'polypeptide(L)'
;MKKSVFDTLLLSIVSFFMPFSLLSNTAYKPLFSSDSPQFFEKIQKEFALLQNKGIKSSLNPYATSLSDATNAELAPTLNIFLTQMVEQLIKKTTLKMPAILIYVQDDQTSYNASMQTIRYTSVLTSTTQSGQSMRTEIVNDEYNLTIGKDVINLFLWNNHNKNCLAAVIAHEIGHAVNNHTTQSIENEFQADRTAVKLLQNPSSLAKGITMLTLAGHIYNTLAAIASPAFIPHVHFFVRTLSSTLVQEYPDLGQLGNSSSHSVFAQAVRTALDPIVNIPATDQKTINPTTIIMKAYENLRLACSNPQKLMGMDKKELSAQGKMLDELTDKMFSPIHHPAPKKRMSNIFKAIAEKKAA
;
A
#
# COMPACT_ATOMS: atom_id res chain seq x y z
N MET A 1 -17.74 26.62 22.30
CA MET A 1 -17.02 25.39 21.90
C MET A 1 -15.59 25.76 21.53
N LYS A 2 -14.59 25.34 22.31
CA LYS A 2 -13.18 25.59 22.00
C LYS A 2 -12.79 24.62 20.87
N LYS A 3 -12.59 25.12 19.65
CA LYS A 3 -11.89 24.35 18.60
C LYS A 3 -10.52 24.00 19.16
N SER A 4 -10.12 22.75 19.03
CA SER A 4 -8.84 22.28 19.52
C SER A 4 -7.74 23.05 18.80
N VAL A 5 -6.68 23.44 19.51
CA VAL A 5 -5.45 23.99 18.90
C VAL A 5 -4.93 23.05 17.80
N PHE A 6 -5.26 21.77 17.89
CA PHE A 6 -4.97 20.71 16.92
C PHE A 6 -5.75 20.85 15.59
N ASP A 7 -7.00 21.33 15.61
CA ASP A 7 -7.81 21.53 14.39
C ASP A 7 -7.26 22.70 13.56
N THR A 8 -6.77 23.73 14.23
CA THR A 8 -6.08 24.88 13.60
C THR A 8 -4.69 24.47 13.10
N LEU A 9 -4.02 23.54 13.77
CA LEU A 9 -2.72 22.99 13.37
C LEU A 9 -2.82 22.12 12.10
N LEU A 10 -3.90 21.34 11.97
CA LEU A 10 -4.19 20.50 10.79
C LEU A 10 -4.32 21.35 9.52
N LEU A 11 -5.02 22.48 9.61
CA LEU A 11 -5.14 23.45 8.51
C LEU A 11 -3.81 24.13 8.17
N SER A 12 -2.95 24.36 9.17
CA SER A 12 -1.64 25.02 8.98
C SER A 12 -0.64 24.12 8.25
N ILE A 13 -0.58 22.83 8.59
CA ILE A 13 0.31 21.85 7.95
C ILE A 13 -0.11 21.59 6.50
N VAL A 14 -1.41 21.49 6.24
CA VAL A 14 -1.94 21.36 4.87
C VAL A 14 -1.65 22.62 4.03
N SER A 15 -1.68 23.80 4.65
CA SER A 15 -1.41 25.08 3.96
C SER A 15 0.08 25.36 3.72
N PHE A 16 0.98 24.81 4.54
CA PHE A 16 2.43 25.05 4.40
C PHE A 16 3.09 24.13 3.35
N PHE A 17 2.47 23.00 3.02
CA PHE A 17 2.99 22.01 2.04
C PHE A 17 2.28 22.01 0.69
N MET A 18 1.31 22.90 0.45
CA MET A 18 0.72 23.09 -0.88
C MET A 18 1.17 24.43 -1.49
N PRO A 19 1.97 24.44 -2.57
CA PRO A 19 1.84 25.52 -3.53
C PRO A 19 0.51 25.25 -4.27
N PHE A 20 -0.54 25.93 -3.82
CA PHE A 20 -1.72 26.19 -4.66
C PHE A 20 -1.26 27.13 -5.79
N SER A 21 -0.65 26.59 -6.83
CA SER A 21 -0.60 27.19 -8.17
C SER A 21 0.16 26.27 -9.11
N LEU A 22 -0.34 26.20 -10.35
CA LEU A 22 0.20 25.53 -11.55
C LEU A 22 -0.19 24.06 -11.70
N LEU A 23 -1.40 23.82 -12.23
CA LEU A 23 -1.58 23.44 -13.65
C LEU A 23 -3.08 23.25 -13.94
N SER A 24 -3.73 24.31 -14.40
CA SER A 24 -4.94 24.23 -15.22
C SER A 24 -4.52 24.19 -16.69
N ASN A 25 -4.77 23.06 -17.35
CA ASN A 25 -5.20 22.94 -18.76
C ASN A 25 -4.77 21.58 -19.34
N THR A 26 -5.71 20.65 -19.42
CA THR A 26 -6.10 19.98 -20.66
C THR A 26 -7.42 19.25 -20.40
N ALA A 27 -8.35 19.35 -21.34
CA ALA A 27 -9.68 18.78 -21.25
C ALA A 27 -9.65 17.27 -20.98
N TYR A 28 -10.05 16.87 -19.77
CA TYR A 28 -10.45 15.50 -19.46
C TYR A 28 -11.59 15.57 -18.45
N LYS A 29 -12.74 14.98 -18.80
CA LYS A 29 -13.90 14.87 -17.91
C LYS A 29 -14.01 13.39 -17.50
N PRO A 30 -13.50 12.96 -16.34
CA PRO A 30 -13.75 11.61 -15.85
C PRO A 30 -15.18 11.51 -15.30
N LEU A 31 -15.81 10.36 -15.51
CA LEU A 31 -17.22 10.07 -15.16
C LEU A 31 -17.55 10.12 -13.66
N PHE A 32 -16.58 10.40 -12.79
CA PHE A 32 -16.80 10.82 -11.40
C PHE A 32 -15.75 11.88 -11.07
N SER A 33 -16.17 13.13 -10.77
CA SER A 33 -15.26 14.17 -10.29
C SER A 33 -14.87 13.85 -8.85
N SER A 34 -13.89 12.96 -8.68
CA SER A 34 -13.35 12.59 -7.37
C SER A 34 -12.31 13.56 -6.82
N ASP A 35 -12.29 14.77 -7.36
CA ASP A 35 -11.32 15.79 -7.00
C ASP A 35 -11.76 16.57 -5.75
N SER A 36 -12.87 16.18 -5.11
CA SER A 36 -13.38 16.84 -3.90
C SER A 36 -12.85 16.17 -2.62
N PRO A 37 -12.38 16.94 -1.62
CA PRO A 37 -12.06 16.45 -0.28
C PRO A 37 -13.19 15.62 0.37
N GLN A 38 -14.43 15.84 -0.07
CA GLN A 38 -15.63 15.14 0.40
C GLN A 38 -15.60 13.63 0.10
N PHE A 39 -14.93 13.19 -0.99
CA PHE A 39 -14.81 11.77 -1.31
C PHE A 39 -13.99 11.03 -0.26
N PHE A 40 -12.80 11.56 0.06
CA PHE A 40 -11.92 10.98 1.07
C PHE A 40 -12.59 10.98 2.46
N GLU A 41 -13.23 12.09 2.85
CA GLU A 41 -13.98 12.18 4.11
C GLU A 41 -15.10 11.14 4.21
N LYS A 42 -15.81 10.88 3.10
CA LYS A 42 -16.87 9.86 3.07
C LYS A 42 -16.30 8.46 3.29
N ILE A 43 -15.19 8.13 2.62
CA ILE A 43 -14.47 6.86 2.82
C ILE A 43 -14.00 6.72 4.28
N GLN A 44 -13.49 7.79 4.90
CA GLN A 44 -13.11 7.74 6.33
C GLN A 44 -14.28 7.43 7.25
N LYS A 45 -15.46 8.02 7.00
CA LYS A 45 -16.68 7.73 7.78
C LYS A 45 -17.11 6.28 7.59
N GLU A 46 -17.07 5.76 6.37
CA GLU A 46 -17.41 4.38 6.07
C GLU A 46 -16.44 3.39 6.74
N PHE A 47 -15.13 3.69 6.79
CA PHE A 47 -14.19 2.88 7.57
C PHE A 47 -14.54 2.84 9.07
N ALA A 48 -14.93 3.97 9.66
CA ALA A 48 -15.34 4.01 11.06
C ALA A 48 -16.63 3.18 11.30
N LEU A 49 -17.56 3.17 10.34
CA LEU A 49 -18.76 2.34 10.41
C LEU A 49 -18.43 0.85 10.33
N LEU A 50 -17.57 0.44 9.39
CA LEU A 50 -17.11 -0.94 9.26
C LEU A 50 -16.37 -1.42 10.51
N GLN A 51 -15.57 -0.55 11.14
CA GLN A 51 -14.88 -0.88 12.39
C GLN A 51 -15.86 -1.10 13.55
N ASN A 52 -16.91 -0.27 13.65
CA ASN A 52 -17.86 -0.32 14.75
C ASN A 52 -18.97 -1.37 14.59
N LYS A 53 -19.31 -1.75 13.35
CA LYS A 53 -20.48 -2.57 13.03
C LYS A 53 -20.18 -3.77 12.13
N GLY A 54 -19.01 -3.80 11.50
CA GLY A 54 -18.70 -4.76 10.46
C GLY A 54 -18.45 -6.16 11.01
N ILE A 55 -18.99 -7.15 10.32
CA ILE A 55 -18.72 -8.56 10.60
C ILE A 55 -17.32 -8.87 10.07
N LYS A 56 -16.44 -9.35 10.95
CA LYS A 56 -15.07 -9.75 10.59
C LYS A 56 -15.08 -11.08 9.85
N SER A 57 -14.16 -11.23 8.91
CA SER A 57 -13.96 -12.45 8.14
C SER A 57 -13.53 -13.59 9.05
N SER A 58 -14.05 -14.79 8.82
CA SER A 58 -13.55 -16.01 9.49
C SER A 58 -12.13 -16.37 9.07
N LEU A 59 -11.69 -15.92 7.89
CA LEU A 59 -10.35 -16.15 7.34
C LEU A 59 -9.29 -15.23 7.98
N ASN A 60 -9.70 -14.03 8.38
CA ASN A 60 -8.84 -13.07 9.07
C ASN A 60 -9.71 -12.20 10.00
N PRO A 61 -9.57 -12.32 11.34
CA PRO A 61 -10.40 -11.60 12.30
C PRO A 61 -10.20 -10.08 12.25
N TYR A 62 -9.16 -9.61 11.55
CA TYR A 62 -8.88 -8.19 11.35
C TYR A 62 -9.36 -7.66 10.00
N ALA A 63 -9.87 -8.53 9.12
CA ALA A 63 -10.34 -8.16 7.80
C ALA A 63 -11.88 -8.19 7.73
N THR A 64 -12.48 -7.20 7.06
CA THR A 64 -13.93 -7.11 6.84
C THR A 64 -14.22 -7.34 5.36
N SER A 65 -15.06 -8.33 5.05
CA SER A 65 -15.47 -8.62 3.66
C SER A 65 -16.37 -7.50 3.15
N LEU A 66 -15.97 -6.81 2.08
CA LEU A 66 -16.84 -5.86 1.37
C LEU A 66 -17.82 -6.57 0.42
N SER A 67 -17.58 -7.85 0.12
CA SER A 67 -18.47 -8.70 -0.66
C SER A 67 -19.71 -9.16 0.15
N ASP A 68 -19.67 -9.04 1.47
CA ASP A 68 -20.83 -9.25 2.34
C ASP A 68 -21.85 -8.12 2.18
N ALA A 69 -23.13 -8.45 2.00
CA ALA A 69 -24.19 -7.48 1.73
C ALA A 69 -24.36 -6.44 2.85
N THR A 70 -24.26 -6.86 4.12
CA THR A 70 -24.37 -5.94 5.26
C THR A 70 -23.18 -4.98 5.31
N ASN A 71 -21.96 -5.47 5.08
CA ASN A 71 -20.79 -4.60 5.03
C ASN A 71 -20.80 -3.67 3.80
N ALA A 72 -21.30 -4.14 2.66
CA ALA A 72 -21.51 -3.32 1.46
C ALA A 72 -22.51 -2.18 1.70
N GLU A 73 -23.57 -2.41 2.49
CA GLU A 73 -24.52 -1.38 2.90
C GLU A 73 -23.93 -0.36 3.89
N LEU A 74 -23.02 -0.80 4.76
CA LEU A 74 -22.32 0.07 5.71
C LEU A 74 -21.23 0.94 5.07
N ALA A 75 -20.62 0.47 3.98
CA ALA A 75 -19.57 1.15 3.24
C ALA A 75 -19.81 1.17 1.72
N PRO A 76 -20.92 1.78 1.26
CA PRO A 76 -21.34 1.67 -0.13
C PRO A 76 -20.39 2.39 -1.09
N THR A 77 -19.81 3.53 -0.67
CA THR A 77 -18.88 4.28 -1.53
C THR A 77 -17.58 3.54 -1.69
N LEU A 78 -17.03 3.01 -0.60
CA LEU A 78 -15.81 2.22 -0.60
C LEU A 78 -15.99 0.93 -1.42
N ASN A 79 -17.09 0.22 -1.22
CA ASN A 79 -17.39 -0.99 -1.96
C ASN A 79 -17.49 -0.72 -3.47
N ILE A 80 -18.30 0.25 -3.89
CA ILE A 80 -18.42 0.61 -5.31
C ILE A 80 -17.06 1.03 -5.88
N PHE A 81 -16.30 1.85 -5.15
CA PHE A 81 -15.01 2.34 -5.60
C PHE A 81 -13.99 1.22 -5.83
N LEU A 82 -13.83 0.31 -4.87
CA LEU A 82 -12.89 -0.81 -4.99
C LEU A 82 -13.37 -1.85 -5.99
N THR A 83 -14.66 -2.22 -5.97
CA THR A 83 -15.25 -3.19 -6.89
C THR A 83 -15.09 -2.74 -8.33
N GLN A 84 -15.41 -1.48 -8.66
CA GLN A 84 -15.22 -0.96 -10.03
C GLN A 84 -13.76 -0.99 -10.46
N MET A 85 -12.83 -0.63 -9.55
CA MET A 85 -11.40 -0.67 -9.85
C MET A 85 -10.92 -2.09 -10.15
N VAL A 86 -11.33 -3.05 -9.33
CA VAL A 86 -11.00 -4.48 -9.47
C VAL A 86 -11.62 -5.05 -10.75
N GLU A 87 -12.90 -4.78 -11.02
CA GLU A 87 -13.60 -5.20 -12.25
C GLU A 87 -12.90 -4.70 -13.53
N GLN A 88 -12.45 -3.45 -13.55
CA GLN A 88 -11.76 -2.87 -14.70
C GLN A 88 -10.42 -3.58 -14.98
N LEU A 89 -9.73 -4.03 -13.94
CA LEU A 89 -8.48 -4.78 -14.06
C LEU A 89 -8.74 -6.22 -14.50
N ILE A 90 -9.73 -6.89 -13.92
CA ILE A 90 -10.08 -8.29 -14.21
C ILE A 90 -10.64 -8.47 -15.62
N LYS A 91 -11.35 -7.48 -16.18
CA LYS A 91 -11.80 -7.52 -17.59
C LYS A 91 -10.66 -7.74 -18.61
N LYS A 92 -9.41 -7.56 -18.19
CA LYS A 92 -8.19 -7.74 -19.00
C LYS A 92 -7.44 -9.03 -18.66
N THR A 93 -8.00 -9.88 -17.80
CA THR A 93 -7.43 -11.17 -17.40
C THR A 93 -8.41 -12.31 -17.73
N THR A 94 -8.00 -13.54 -17.44
CA THR A 94 -8.86 -14.74 -17.51
C THR A 94 -9.64 -15.00 -16.21
N LEU A 95 -9.42 -14.20 -15.18
CA LEU A 95 -10.07 -14.38 -13.87
C LEU A 95 -11.54 -13.95 -13.93
N LYS A 96 -12.39 -14.56 -13.11
CA LYS A 96 -13.82 -14.20 -13.00
C LYS A 96 -14.06 -13.34 -11.75
N MET A 97 -14.73 -12.20 -11.91
CA MET A 97 -15.02 -11.27 -10.81
C MET A 97 -15.78 -11.89 -9.63
N PRO A 98 -16.83 -12.73 -9.81
CA PRO A 98 -17.53 -13.35 -8.68
C PRO A 98 -16.64 -14.25 -7.81
N ALA A 99 -15.47 -14.66 -8.32
CA ALA A 99 -14.49 -15.41 -7.55
C ALA A 99 -13.56 -14.51 -6.74
N ILE A 100 -13.54 -13.19 -6.96
CA ILE A 100 -12.68 -12.25 -6.21
C ILE A 100 -13.45 -11.62 -5.06
N LEU A 101 -13.12 -12.04 -3.84
CA LEU A 101 -13.65 -11.49 -2.60
C LEU A 101 -12.73 -10.36 -2.11
N ILE A 102 -13.30 -9.19 -1.85
CA ILE A 102 -12.55 -8.00 -1.44
C ILE A 102 -12.66 -7.85 0.08
N TYR A 103 -11.52 -7.78 0.75
CA TYR A 103 -11.40 -7.58 2.18
C TYR A 103 -10.64 -6.31 2.50
N VAL A 104 -11.12 -5.57 3.51
CA VAL A 104 -10.41 -4.42 4.07
C VAL A 104 -9.86 -4.81 5.44
N GLN A 105 -8.55 -4.71 5.60
CA GLN A 105 -7.84 -5.03 6.84
C GLN A 105 -7.65 -3.79 7.73
N ASP A 106 -7.96 -3.92 9.01
CA ASP A 106 -7.97 -2.86 10.02
C ASP A 106 -7.07 -3.22 11.23
N ASP A 107 -5.88 -3.78 10.97
CA ASP A 107 -4.87 -4.04 12.01
C ASP A 107 -3.65 -3.10 11.91
N GLN A 108 -2.72 -3.28 12.85
CA GLN A 108 -1.45 -2.55 12.94
C GLN A 108 -0.43 -2.96 11.85
N THR A 109 -0.82 -3.63 10.76
CA THR A 109 0.08 -4.00 9.65
C THR A 109 -0.36 -3.39 8.31
N SER A 110 -1.16 -2.33 8.39
CA SER A 110 -2.05 -1.80 7.35
C SER A 110 -1.42 -1.15 6.11
N TYR A 111 -0.09 -1.21 5.92
CA TYR A 111 0.60 -0.78 4.70
C TYR A 111 0.97 -1.96 3.79
N ASN A 112 0.09 -2.95 3.70
CA ASN A 112 0.21 -4.09 2.82
C ASN A 112 -1.08 -4.33 2.02
N ALA A 113 -0.94 -4.95 0.86
CA ALA A 113 -2.01 -5.58 0.13
C ALA A 113 -1.57 -7.01 -0.20
N SER A 114 -2.53 -7.92 -0.32
CA SER A 114 -2.22 -9.32 -0.62
C SER A 114 -3.34 -9.97 -1.39
N MET A 115 -2.98 -10.82 -2.33
CA MET A 115 -3.91 -11.73 -3.00
C MET A 115 -3.64 -13.18 -2.59
N GLN A 116 -4.67 -13.89 -2.15
CA GLN A 116 -4.59 -15.33 -1.87
C GLN A 116 -5.52 -16.10 -2.80
N THR A 117 -5.06 -17.23 -3.33
CA THR A 117 -5.92 -18.18 -4.07
C THR A 117 -6.27 -19.35 -3.16
N ILE A 118 -7.56 -19.63 -3.02
CA ILE A 118 -8.11 -20.78 -2.31
C ILE A 118 -8.67 -21.74 -3.35
N ARG A 119 -8.08 -22.94 -3.43
CA ARG A 119 -8.55 -24.01 -4.30
C ARG A 119 -9.36 -25.02 -3.52
N TYR A 120 -10.57 -25.32 -3.96
CA TYR A 120 -11.42 -26.36 -3.37
C TYR A 120 -12.13 -27.19 -4.44
N THR A 121 -12.44 -28.44 -4.09
CA THR A 121 -13.16 -29.35 -4.98
C THR A 121 -14.61 -29.46 -4.52
N SER A 122 -15.56 -29.11 -5.39
CA SER A 122 -16.98 -29.40 -5.18
C SER A 122 -17.37 -30.66 -5.95
N VAL A 123 -18.32 -31.42 -5.42
CA VAL A 123 -18.81 -32.64 -6.07
C VAL A 123 -20.22 -32.40 -6.55
N LEU A 124 -20.41 -32.37 -7.86
CA LEU A 124 -21.74 -32.37 -8.46
C LEU A 124 -22.19 -33.82 -8.61
N THR A 125 -23.31 -34.18 -7.98
CA THR A 125 -23.93 -35.49 -8.20
C THR A 125 -25.12 -35.31 -9.13
N SER A 126 -25.09 -35.95 -10.30
CA SER A 126 -26.17 -35.93 -11.27
C SER A 126 -26.65 -37.34 -11.55
N THR A 127 -27.96 -37.54 -11.61
CA THR A 127 -28.55 -38.83 -11.99
C THR A 127 -28.81 -38.83 -13.48
N THR A 128 -28.26 -39.81 -14.19
CA THR A 128 -28.56 -40.05 -15.60
C THR A 128 -30.02 -40.49 -15.78
N GLN A 129 -30.55 -40.37 -17.00
CA GLN A 129 -31.91 -40.85 -17.32
C GLN A 129 -32.10 -42.35 -17.07
N SER A 130 -31.02 -43.14 -17.00
CA SER A 130 -31.02 -44.57 -16.65
C SER A 130 -30.97 -44.85 -15.13
N GLY A 131 -30.98 -43.81 -14.29
CA GLY A 131 -30.93 -43.94 -12.82
C GLY A 131 -29.53 -44.10 -12.23
N GLN A 132 -28.46 -44.09 -13.05
CA GLN A 132 -27.09 -44.15 -12.54
C GLN A 132 -26.65 -42.78 -12.03
N SER A 133 -26.15 -42.73 -10.79
CA SER A 133 -25.53 -41.54 -10.21
C SER A 133 -24.12 -41.35 -10.77
N MET A 134 -23.90 -40.26 -11.51
CA MET A 134 -22.57 -39.75 -11.83
C MET A 134 -22.13 -38.73 -10.78
N ARG A 135 -20.89 -38.85 -10.34
CA ARG A 135 -20.19 -37.84 -9.54
C ARG A 135 -19.18 -37.13 -10.44
N THR A 136 -19.31 -35.82 -10.56
CA THR A 136 -18.37 -34.96 -11.25
C THR A 136 -17.68 -34.08 -10.22
N GLU A 137 -16.36 -34.21 -10.10
CA GLU A 137 -15.55 -33.30 -9.31
C GLU A 137 -15.27 -32.03 -10.11
N ILE A 138 -15.54 -30.88 -9.49
CA ILE A 138 -15.33 -29.55 -10.05
C ILE A 138 -14.32 -28.85 -9.15
N VAL A 139 -13.15 -28.54 -9.69
CA VAL A 139 -12.15 -27.71 -8.98
C VAL A 139 -12.54 -26.24 -9.16
N ASN A 140 -12.71 -25.52 -8.05
CA ASN A 140 -13.02 -24.11 -8.01
C ASN A 140 -11.87 -23.36 -7.36
N ASP A 141 -11.56 -22.19 -7.92
CA ASP A 141 -10.59 -21.25 -7.36
C ASP A 141 -11.35 -19.99 -6.91
N GLU A 142 -11.25 -19.67 -5.63
CA GLU A 142 -11.66 -18.40 -5.03
C GLU A 142 -10.42 -17.55 -4.75
N TYR A 143 -10.54 -16.24 -4.94
CA TYR A 143 -9.45 -15.30 -4.81
C TYR A 143 -9.78 -14.24 -3.77
N ASN A 144 -8.94 -14.09 -2.76
CA ASN A 144 -9.14 -13.13 -1.69
C ASN A 144 -8.16 -11.99 -1.85
N LEU A 145 -8.69 -10.82 -2.25
CA LEU A 145 -7.94 -9.58 -2.27
C LEU A 145 -8.10 -8.89 -0.92
N THR A 146 -7.04 -8.85 -0.13
CA THR A 146 -7.01 -8.11 1.14
C THR A 146 -6.21 -6.83 0.95
N ILE A 147 -6.80 -5.69 1.34
CA ILE A 147 -6.16 -4.37 1.25
C ILE A 147 -6.17 -3.75 2.63
N GLY A 148 -4.99 -3.35 3.12
CA GLY A 148 -4.89 -2.55 4.34
C GLY A 148 -5.63 -1.22 4.19
N LYS A 149 -6.46 -0.87 5.19
CA LYS A 149 -7.14 0.43 5.26
C LYS A 149 -6.18 1.60 5.07
N ASP A 150 -4.96 1.51 5.60
CA ASP A 150 -3.98 2.59 5.45
C ASP A 150 -3.28 2.63 4.10
N VAL A 151 -3.26 1.53 3.32
CA VAL A 151 -2.94 1.59 1.87
C VAL A 151 -3.95 2.46 1.14
N ILE A 152 -5.24 2.25 1.42
CA ILE A 152 -6.32 3.05 0.82
C ILE A 152 -6.19 4.50 1.27
N ASN A 153 -5.98 4.74 2.56
CA ASN A 153 -5.80 6.09 3.10
C ASN A 153 -4.58 6.79 2.49
N LEU A 154 -3.46 6.07 2.30
CA LEU A 154 -2.23 6.59 1.72
C LEU A 154 -2.45 7.12 0.30
N PHE A 155 -3.11 6.36 -0.56
CA PHE A 155 -3.28 6.73 -1.97
C PHE A 155 -4.46 7.68 -2.23
N LEU A 156 -5.47 7.68 -1.36
CA LEU A 156 -6.58 8.62 -1.42
C LEU A 156 -6.28 9.94 -0.70
N TRP A 157 -5.22 10.00 0.10
CA TRP A 157 -4.79 11.22 0.77
C TRP A 157 -4.58 12.37 -0.22
N ASN A 158 -5.20 13.52 0.06
CA ASN A 158 -5.18 14.72 -0.79
C ASN A 158 -5.54 14.43 -2.28
N ASN A 159 -6.35 13.40 -2.55
CA ASN A 159 -6.84 13.02 -3.89
C ASN A 159 -5.75 12.71 -4.92
N HIS A 160 -4.48 12.51 -4.51
CA HIS A 160 -3.39 12.58 -5.47
C HIS A 160 -3.18 11.33 -6.33
N ASN A 161 -3.56 10.12 -5.88
CA ASN A 161 -2.95 8.91 -6.46
C ASN A 161 -3.87 7.67 -6.58
N LYS A 162 -5.13 7.83 -7.02
CA LYS A 162 -6.02 6.69 -7.33
C LYS A 162 -5.41 5.67 -8.30
N ASN A 163 -4.65 6.15 -9.29
CA ASN A 163 -3.95 5.29 -10.23
C ASN A 163 -2.86 4.45 -9.56
N CYS A 164 -2.26 4.93 -8.46
CA CYS A 164 -1.29 4.15 -7.69
C CYS A 164 -1.98 3.07 -6.85
N LEU A 165 -3.15 3.34 -6.27
CA LEU A 165 -3.96 2.29 -5.62
C LEU A 165 -4.36 1.21 -6.62
N ALA A 166 -4.84 1.61 -7.80
CA ALA A 166 -5.14 0.67 -8.89
C ALA A 166 -3.90 -0.13 -9.31
N ALA A 167 -2.71 0.48 -9.28
CA ALA A 167 -1.48 -0.20 -9.62
C ALA A 167 -1.05 -1.24 -8.57
N VAL A 168 -1.21 -0.94 -7.29
CA VAL A 168 -0.99 -1.93 -6.21
C VAL A 168 -1.98 -3.08 -6.33
N ILE A 169 -3.27 -2.80 -6.55
CA ILE A 169 -4.27 -3.86 -6.77
C ILE A 169 -3.95 -4.68 -8.03
N ALA A 170 -3.49 -4.05 -9.11
CA ALA A 170 -3.09 -4.76 -10.32
C ALA A 170 -1.87 -5.67 -10.10
N HIS A 171 -0.94 -5.28 -9.22
CA HIS A 171 0.17 -6.12 -8.78
C HIS A 171 -0.33 -7.35 -8.02
N GLU A 172 -1.24 -7.17 -7.07
CA GLU A 172 -1.86 -8.27 -6.33
C GLU A 172 -2.64 -9.24 -7.23
N ILE A 173 -3.42 -8.71 -8.19
CA ILE A 173 -4.07 -9.53 -9.23
C ILE A 173 -3.03 -10.28 -10.08
N GLY A 174 -1.86 -9.68 -10.30
CA GLY A 174 -0.73 -10.32 -10.96
C GLY A 174 -0.28 -11.59 -10.25
N HIS A 175 -0.27 -11.63 -8.91
CA HIS A 175 0.03 -12.86 -8.17
C HIS A 175 -0.99 -13.97 -8.43
N ALA A 176 -2.29 -13.65 -8.46
CA ALA A 176 -3.34 -14.61 -8.78
C ALA A 176 -3.24 -15.12 -10.22
N VAL A 177 -3.05 -14.23 -11.19
CA VAL A 177 -2.94 -14.60 -12.62
C VAL A 177 -1.79 -15.58 -12.87
N ASN A 178 -0.67 -15.41 -12.16
CA ASN A 178 0.49 -16.28 -12.30
C ASN A 178 0.48 -17.47 -11.32
N ASN A 179 -0.60 -17.69 -10.58
CA ASN A 179 -0.74 -18.76 -9.57
C ASN A 179 0.40 -18.79 -8.55
N HIS A 180 0.88 -17.62 -8.13
CA HIS A 180 1.93 -17.54 -7.11
C HIS A 180 1.39 -18.00 -5.76
N THR A 181 1.92 -19.13 -5.27
CA THR A 181 1.58 -19.68 -3.94
C THR A 181 2.62 -19.37 -2.88
N THR A 182 3.78 -18.86 -3.30
CA THR A 182 4.90 -18.48 -2.44
C THR A 182 5.41 -17.10 -2.86
N GLN A 183 5.99 -16.35 -1.93
CA GLN A 183 6.65 -15.08 -2.26
C GLN A 183 8.09 -15.33 -2.71
N SER A 184 8.48 -14.74 -3.83
CA SER A 184 9.84 -14.77 -4.33
C SER A 184 10.10 -13.53 -5.18
N ILE A 185 11.37 -13.12 -5.33
CA ILE A 185 11.75 -11.99 -6.17
C ILE A 185 11.24 -12.15 -7.61
N GLU A 186 11.29 -13.37 -8.16
CA GLU A 186 10.81 -13.64 -9.51
C GLU A 186 9.29 -13.49 -9.60
N ASN A 187 8.56 -13.97 -8.58
CA ASN A 187 7.11 -13.83 -8.50
C ASN A 187 6.71 -12.33 -8.41
N GLU A 188 7.43 -11.52 -7.63
CA GLU A 188 7.24 -10.06 -7.59
C GLU A 188 7.44 -9.41 -8.97
N PHE A 189 8.46 -9.84 -9.72
CA PHE A 189 8.72 -9.32 -11.07
C PHE A 189 7.65 -9.73 -12.08
N GLN A 190 7.14 -10.95 -12.00
CA GLN A 190 6.05 -11.45 -12.85
C GLN A 190 4.72 -10.76 -12.52
N ALA A 191 4.46 -10.52 -11.24
CA ALA A 191 3.31 -9.74 -10.79
C ALA A 191 3.40 -8.29 -11.28
N ASP A 192 4.56 -7.62 -11.15
CA ASP A 192 4.82 -6.28 -11.70
C ASP A 192 4.59 -6.23 -13.22
N ARG A 193 5.11 -7.21 -13.97
CA ARG A 193 4.90 -7.32 -15.44
C ARG A 193 3.44 -7.47 -15.79
N THR A 194 2.71 -8.27 -15.02
CA THR A 194 1.27 -8.47 -15.20
C THR A 194 0.53 -7.16 -14.93
N ALA A 195 0.81 -6.50 -13.82
CA ALA A 195 0.22 -5.20 -13.48
C ALA A 195 0.42 -4.17 -14.57
N VAL A 196 1.62 -4.06 -15.14
CA VAL A 196 1.91 -3.17 -16.28
C VAL A 196 0.97 -3.43 -17.45
N LYS A 197 0.69 -4.70 -17.77
CA LYS A 197 -0.26 -5.08 -18.84
C LYS A 197 -1.68 -4.63 -18.50
N LEU A 198 -2.13 -4.80 -17.25
CA LEU A 198 -3.50 -4.47 -16.82
C LEU A 198 -3.76 -2.95 -16.74
N LEU A 199 -2.75 -2.15 -16.38
CA LEU A 199 -2.93 -0.73 -16.10
C LEU A 199 -3.09 0.11 -17.38
N GLN A 200 -3.99 1.11 -17.34
CA GLN A 200 -4.04 2.15 -18.38
C GLN A 200 -2.87 3.13 -18.27
N ASN A 201 -2.43 3.42 -17.03
CA ASN A 201 -1.29 4.28 -16.74
C ASN A 201 -0.18 3.50 -15.99
N PRO A 202 0.66 2.72 -16.70
CA PRO A 202 1.65 1.85 -16.09
C PRO A 202 2.73 2.56 -15.25
N SER A 203 3.02 3.83 -15.50
CA SER A 203 3.99 4.58 -14.68
C SER A 203 3.49 4.82 -13.24
N SER A 204 2.19 4.68 -13.00
CA SER A 204 1.63 4.70 -11.64
C SER A 204 2.04 3.49 -10.80
N LEU A 205 2.53 2.40 -11.41
CA LEU A 205 3.03 1.23 -10.69
C LEU A 205 4.34 1.52 -9.96
N ALA A 206 5.32 2.10 -10.67
CA ALA A 206 6.60 2.48 -10.05
C ALA A 206 6.38 3.40 -8.85
N LYS A 207 5.55 4.43 -9.03
CA LYS A 207 5.17 5.37 -7.96
C LYS A 207 4.43 4.68 -6.81
N GLY A 208 3.43 3.84 -7.11
CA GLY A 208 2.63 3.14 -6.11
C GLY A 208 3.46 2.19 -5.24
N ILE A 209 4.27 1.34 -5.86
CA ILE A 209 5.16 0.41 -5.16
C ILE A 209 6.20 1.16 -4.32
N THR A 210 6.78 2.22 -4.87
CA THR A 210 7.76 3.06 -4.16
C THR A 210 7.15 3.71 -2.92
N MET A 211 5.94 4.27 -3.07
CA MET A 211 5.20 4.90 -1.98
C MET A 211 4.81 3.88 -0.90
N LEU A 212 4.36 2.68 -1.29
CA LEU A 212 3.99 1.62 -0.36
C LEU A 212 5.20 1.08 0.40
N THR A 213 6.32 0.85 -0.31
CA THR A 213 7.57 0.37 0.29
C THR A 213 8.10 1.38 1.31
N LEU A 214 8.16 2.67 0.95
CA LEU A 214 8.58 3.72 1.89
C LEU A 214 7.63 3.81 3.09
N ALA A 215 6.32 3.79 2.85
CA ALA A 215 5.32 3.88 3.92
C ALA A 215 5.42 2.72 4.91
N GLY A 216 5.58 1.49 4.42
CA GLY A 216 5.80 0.30 5.25
C GLY A 216 7.03 0.43 6.15
N HIS A 217 8.16 0.91 5.60
CA HIS A 217 9.39 1.08 6.37
C HIS A 217 9.32 2.20 7.42
N ILE A 218 8.71 3.35 7.07
CA ILE A 218 8.48 4.44 8.03
C ILE A 218 7.55 3.93 9.14
N TYR A 219 6.46 3.24 8.78
CA TYR A 219 5.51 2.70 9.75
C TYR A 219 6.19 1.71 10.70
N ASN A 220 6.89 0.71 10.18
CA ASN A 220 7.55 -0.31 10.99
C ASN A 220 8.57 0.29 11.96
N THR A 221 9.31 1.31 11.50
CA THR A 221 10.29 2.00 12.35
C THR A 221 9.61 2.76 13.49
N LEU A 222 8.54 3.51 13.18
CA LEU A 222 7.85 4.34 14.17
C LEU A 222 6.92 3.52 15.09
N ALA A 223 6.27 2.48 14.58
CA ALA A 223 5.35 1.64 15.34
C ALA A 223 6.07 0.78 16.39
N ALA A 224 7.31 0.35 16.11
CA ALA A 224 8.12 -0.44 17.04
C ALA A 224 8.40 0.25 18.39
N ILE A 225 8.24 1.58 18.44
CA ILE A 225 8.53 2.42 19.61
C ILE A 225 7.33 3.22 20.09
N ALA A 226 6.25 3.23 19.31
CA ALA A 226 5.07 4.01 19.61
C ALA A 226 4.29 3.35 20.75
N SER A 227 3.93 4.14 21.77
CA SER A 227 2.86 3.71 22.67
C SER A 227 1.55 3.48 21.87
N PRO A 228 0.63 2.61 22.31
CA PRO A 228 -0.63 2.38 21.60
C PRO A 228 -1.43 3.67 21.34
N ALA A 229 -1.36 4.65 22.25
CA ALA A 229 -2.00 5.96 22.09
C ALA A 229 -1.38 6.82 20.97
N PHE A 230 -0.15 6.52 20.56
CA PHE A 230 0.59 7.24 19.53
C PHE A 230 0.43 6.64 18.12
N ILE A 231 -0.03 5.39 18.00
CA ILE A 231 -0.20 4.69 16.71
C ILE A 231 -1.06 5.48 15.70
N PRO A 232 -2.20 6.10 16.08
CA PRO A 232 -2.98 6.92 15.13
C PRO A 232 -2.17 8.09 14.54
N HIS A 233 -1.26 8.68 15.32
CA HIS A 233 -0.37 9.75 14.86
C HIS A 233 0.72 9.22 13.92
N VAL A 234 1.21 7.99 14.15
CA VAL A 234 2.16 7.32 13.26
C VAL A 234 1.58 7.19 11.85
N HIS A 235 0.33 6.74 11.70
CA HIS A 235 -0.29 6.62 10.38
C HIS A 235 -0.42 7.98 9.67
N PHE A 236 -0.73 9.06 10.41
CA PHE A 236 -0.74 10.41 9.84
C PHE A 236 0.66 10.85 9.36
N PHE A 237 1.71 10.56 10.14
CA PHE A 237 3.08 10.87 9.76
C PHE A 237 3.52 10.08 8.52
N VAL A 238 3.25 8.78 8.49
CA VAL A 238 3.58 7.91 7.35
C VAL A 238 2.94 8.41 6.07
N ARG A 239 1.64 8.74 6.09
CA ARG A 239 0.94 9.28 4.91
C ARG A 239 1.53 10.61 4.46
N THR A 240 1.80 11.52 5.39
CA THR A 240 2.37 12.85 5.09
C THR A 240 3.76 12.71 4.48
N LEU A 241 4.68 12.05 5.18
CA LEU A 241 6.08 11.90 4.76
C LEU A 241 6.19 11.17 3.42
N SER A 242 5.51 10.04 3.27
CA SER A 242 5.60 9.24 2.05
C SER A 242 5.03 9.98 0.84
N SER A 243 3.90 10.67 1.01
CA SER A 243 3.28 11.44 -0.09
C SER A 243 4.17 12.60 -0.53
N THR A 244 4.68 13.39 0.43
CA THR A 244 5.51 14.56 0.14
C THR A 244 6.84 14.15 -0.49
N LEU A 245 7.51 13.11 0.04
CA LEU A 245 8.80 12.66 -0.48
C LEU A 245 8.68 12.08 -1.89
N VAL A 246 7.65 11.27 -2.17
CA VAL A 246 7.44 10.71 -3.52
C VAL A 246 7.00 11.80 -4.51
N GLN A 247 6.36 12.88 -4.05
CA GLN A 247 6.05 14.01 -4.91
C GLN A 247 7.31 14.79 -5.32
N GLU A 248 8.26 14.99 -4.40
CA GLU A 248 9.51 15.70 -4.66
C GLU A 248 10.56 14.79 -5.36
N TYR A 249 10.60 13.51 -5.01
CA TYR A 249 11.48 12.49 -5.56
C TYR A 249 10.64 11.27 -6.02
N PRO A 250 10.09 11.28 -7.25
CA PRO A 250 9.22 10.21 -7.76
C PRO A 250 9.75 8.79 -7.63
N ASP A 251 11.07 8.61 -7.72
CA ASP A 251 11.78 7.33 -7.55
C ASP A 251 12.69 7.31 -6.30
N LEU A 252 12.45 8.21 -5.33
CA LEU A 252 13.24 8.40 -4.11
C LEU A 252 14.73 8.74 -4.31
N GLY A 253 15.12 9.16 -5.52
CA GLY A 253 16.49 9.60 -5.82
C GLY A 253 17.54 8.52 -5.54
N GLN A 254 18.58 8.86 -4.77
CA GLN A 254 19.64 7.95 -4.38
C GLN A 254 19.15 6.82 -3.46
N LEU A 255 18.10 7.05 -2.68
CA LEU A 255 17.50 6.01 -1.84
C LEU A 255 16.86 4.90 -2.69
N GLY A 256 16.19 5.26 -3.80
CA GLY A 256 15.67 4.30 -4.78
C GLY A 256 16.75 3.51 -5.54
N ASN A 257 18.00 4.00 -5.54
CA ASN A 257 19.14 3.31 -6.12
C ASN A 257 19.81 2.28 -5.18
N SER A 258 19.21 2.02 -4.01
CA SER A 258 19.72 1.05 -3.04
C SER A 258 19.94 -0.33 -3.66
N SER A 259 21.10 -0.92 -3.38
CA SER A 259 21.55 -2.19 -3.98
C SER A 259 20.86 -3.43 -3.39
N SER A 260 20.31 -3.32 -2.19
CA SER A 260 19.48 -4.31 -1.52
C SER A 260 18.27 -3.64 -0.85
N HIS A 261 17.27 -4.45 -0.50
CA HIS A 261 16.14 -4.00 0.31
C HIS A 261 16.59 -3.60 1.73
N SER A 262 17.52 -4.35 2.33
CA SER A 262 18.06 -4.06 3.66
C SER A 262 18.79 -2.72 3.76
N VAL A 263 19.57 -2.34 2.73
CA VAL A 263 20.23 -1.01 2.68
C VAL A 263 19.20 0.12 2.60
N PHE A 264 18.11 -0.09 1.86
CA PHE A 264 17.01 0.87 1.82
C PHE A 264 16.36 1.02 3.20
N ALA A 265 16.01 -0.10 3.84
CA ALA A 265 15.39 -0.12 5.17
C ALA A 265 16.27 0.57 6.22
N GLN A 266 17.57 0.28 6.22
CA GLN A 266 18.54 0.89 7.12
C GLN A 266 18.61 2.41 6.93
N ALA A 267 18.66 2.90 5.69
CA ALA A 267 18.69 4.34 5.42
C ALA A 267 17.41 5.05 5.90
N VAL A 268 16.25 4.43 5.73
CA VAL A 268 14.97 4.94 6.27
C VAL A 268 15.00 4.97 7.80
N ARG A 269 15.46 3.89 8.44
CA ARG A 269 15.60 3.85 9.90
C ARG A 269 16.55 4.91 10.42
N THR A 270 17.75 5.03 9.86
CA THR A 270 18.72 6.04 10.27
C THR A 270 18.19 7.46 10.10
N ALA A 271 17.39 7.71 9.06
CA ALA A 271 16.72 9.01 8.91
C ALA A 271 15.73 9.31 10.05
N LEU A 272 15.11 8.27 10.62
CA LEU A 272 14.13 8.35 11.69
C LEU A 272 14.76 8.19 13.10
N ASP A 273 16.00 7.73 13.23
CA ASP A 273 16.68 7.50 14.51
C ASP A 273 16.64 8.71 15.47
N PRO A 274 16.81 9.98 15.00
CA PRO A 274 16.68 11.15 15.89
C PRO A 274 15.30 11.33 16.50
N ILE A 275 14.26 10.72 15.91
CA ILE A 275 12.88 10.72 16.41
C ILE A 275 12.67 9.50 17.30
N VAL A 276 13.22 8.36 16.88
CA VAL A 276 13.16 7.09 17.62
C VAL A 276 13.81 7.21 19.00
N ASN A 277 14.91 7.95 19.08
CA ASN A 277 15.69 8.12 20.30
C ASN A 277 15.22 9.29 21.18
N ILE A 278 14.06 9.90 20.88
CA ILE A 278 13.44 10.88 21.78
C ILE A 278 12.99 10.14 23.06
N PRO A 279 13.48 10.53 24.25
CA PRO A 279 13.07 9.89 25.50
C PRO A 279 11.56 9.90 25.68
N ALA A 280 10.98 8.80 26.19
CA ALA A 280 9.53 8.66 26.37
C ALA A 280 8.91 9.77 27.25
N THR A 281 9.70 10.36 28.14
CA THR A 281 9.33 11.52 28.97
C THR A 281 9.11 12.80 28.15
N ASP A 282 9.83 12.94 27.03
CA ASP A 282 9.85 14.12 26.18
C ASP A 282 8.90 13.99 24.98
N GLN A 283 8.48 12.76 24.67
CA GLN A 283 7.49 12.49 23.62
C GLN A 283 6.14 13.18 23.88
N LYS A 284 5.80 13.50 25.13
CA LYS A 284 4.56 14.22 25.50
C LYS A 284 4.66 15.74 25.35
N THR A 285 5.87 16.29 25.29
CA THR A 285 6.12 17.75 25.32
C THR A 285 6.61 18.29 23.98
N ILE A 286 7.18 17.44 23.12
CA ILE A 286 7.65 17.86 21.79
C ILE A 286 6.47 18.09 20.84
N ASN A 287 6.53 19.22 20.13
CA ASN A 287 5.56 19.57 19.10
C ASN A 287 5.61 18.54 17.93
N PRO A 288 4.49 17.86 17.60
CA PRO A 288 4.42 16.91 16.48
C PRO A 288 4.91 17.48 15.13
N THR A 289 4.71 18.78 14.89
CA THR A 289 5.18 19.47 13.67
C THR A 289 6.70 19.43 13.57
N THR A 290 7.39 19.70 14.69
CA THR A 290 8.86 19.67 14.75
C THR A 290 9.39 18.25 14.49
N ILE A 291 8.69 17.22 14.99
CA ILE A 291 9.03 15.81 14.73
C ILE A 291 8.90 15.49 13.25
N ILE A 292 7.76 15.82 12.62
CA ILE A 292 7.53 15.57 11.19
C ILE A 292 8.56 16.31 10.33
N MET A 293 8.83 17.58 10.62
CA MET A 293 9.80 18.39 9.86
C MET A 293 11.20 17.79 9.91
N LYS A 294 11.66 17.39 11.10
CA LYS A 294 12.96 16.70 11.26
C LYS A 294 12.99 15.35 10.52
N ALA A 295 11.89 14.59 10.59
CA ALA A 295 11.76 13.31 9.88
C ALA A 295 11.92 13.53 8.37
N TYR A 296 11.19 14.52 7.86
CA TYR A 296 11.18 14.88 6.45
C TYR A 296 12.55 15.36 5.98
N GLU A 297 13.21 16.25 6.72
CA GLU A 297 14.56 16.74 6.40
C GLU A 297 15.58 15.61 6.29
N ASN A 298 15.56 14.67 7.24
CA ASN A 298 16.46 13.51 7.23
C ASN A 298 16.13 12.52 6.11
N LEU A 299 14.84 12.25 5.86
CA LEU A 299 14.41 11.37 4.78
C LEU A 299 14.72 11.99 3.41
N ARG A 300 14.58 13.31 3.26
CA ARG A 300 15.02 14.04 2.08
C ARG A 300 16.55 13.98 1.91
N LEU A 301 17.30 14.06 3.01
CA LEU A 301 18.75 13.81 2.98
C LEU A 301 19.06 12.38 2.54
N ALA A 302 18.30 11.38 2.99
CA ALA A 302 18.45 10.00 2.52
C ALA A 302 18.15 9.86 1.02
N CYS A 303 17.16 10.58 0.50
CA CYS A 303 16.83 10.58 -0.94
C CYS A 303 17.90 11.27 -1.80
N SER A 304 18.63 12.25 -1.26
CA SER A 304 19.64 13.01 -2.01
C SER A 304 21.07 12.48 -1.82
N ASN A 305 21.44 12.06 -0.60
CA ASN A 305 22.75 11.54 -0.25
C ASN A 305 22.69 10.61 0.99
N PRO A 306 22.30 9.34 0.80
CA PRO A 306 22.16 8.40 1.91
C PRO A 306 23.50 8.08 2.58
N GLN A 307 24.63 8.18 1.86
CA GLN A 307 25.97 7.96 2.42
C GLN A 307 26.32 8.99 3.49
N LYS A 308 26.00 10.27 3.23
CA LYS A 308 26.22 11.34 4.20
C LYS A 308 25.41 11.14 5.48
N LEU A 309 24.20 10.59 5.37
CA LEU A 309 23.34 10.30 6.51
C LEU A 309 23.86 9.11 7.33
N MET A 310 24.29 8.04 6.67
CA MET A 310 24.67 6.80 7.35
C MET A 310 26.10 6.83 7.90
N GLY A 311 26.97 7.75 7.46
CA GLY A 311 28.33 7.91 7.99
C GLY A 311 29.23 6.68 7.81
N MET A 312 28.84 5.73 6.96
CA MET A 312 29.44 4.40 6.84
C MET A 312 29.97 4.15 5.44
N ASP A 313 31.00 3.29 5.34
CA ASP A 313 31.43 2.70 4.08
C ASP A 313 30.40 1.66 3.58
N LYS A 314 30.46 1.30 2.28
CA LYS A 314 29.50 0.35 1.68
C LYS A 314 29.55 -1.07 2.26
N LYS A 315 30.66 -1.50 2.88
CA LYS A 315 30.84 -2.86 3.40
C LYS A 315 30.21 -3.01 4.77
N GLU A 316 30.36 -2.01 5.64
CA GLU A 316 29.74 -1.97 6.99
C GLU A 316 28.20 -1.96 6.89
N LEU A 317 27.66 -1.25 5.89
CA LEU A 317 26.23 -1.19 5.60
C LEU A 317 25.59 -2.55 5.29
N SER A 318 26.33 -3.46 4.62
CA SER A 318 25.81 -4.79 4.30
C SER A 318 25.76 -5.73 5.50
N ALA A 319 26.66 -5.53 6.48
CA ALA A 319 26.76 -6.37 7.66
C ALA A 319 25.70 -6.02 8.71
N GLN A 320 25.46 -4.73 8.95
CA GLN A 320 24.37 -4.27 9.82
C GLN A 320 22.99 -4.51 9.19
N GLY A 321 22.86 -4.41 7.87
CA GLY A 321 21.62 -4.74 7.16
C GLY A 321 21.12 -6.17 7.45
N LYS A 322 22.01 -7.16 7.52
CA LYS A 322 21.67 -8.55 7.86
C LYS A 322 21.13 -8.73 9.27
N MET A 323 21.64 -7.96 10.23
CA MET A 323 21.18 -8.00 11.62
C MET A 323 19.81 -7.32 11.80
N LEU A 324 19.49 -6.35 10.93
CA LEU A 324 18.20 -5.67 10.90
C LEU A 324 17.12 -6.47 10.17
N ASP A 325 17.50 -7.30 9.20
CA ASP A 325 16.60 -8.24 8.54
C ASP A 325 15.87 -9.05 9.63
N GLU A 326 16.57 -9.58 10.62
CA GLU A 326 15.99 -10.34 11.76
C GLU A 326 14.99 -9.53 12.64
N LEU A 327 15.09 -8.19 12.68
CA LEU A 327 14.21 -7.30 13.45
C LEU A 327 13.04 -6.72 12.64
N THR A 328 13.20 -6.62 11.31
CA THR A 328 12.19 -6.10 10.36
C THR A 328 11.49 -7.21 9.55
N ASP A 329 11.94 -8.46 9.73
CA ASP A 329 11.52 -9.69 9.03
C ASP A 329 10.04 -10.06 9.20
N LYS A 330 9.26 -9.37 10.04
CA LYS A 330 7.83 -9.66 10.17
C LYS A 330 6.99 -9.19 8.97
N MET A 331 7.45 -8.25 8.15
CA MET A 331 6.67 -7.75 7.00
C MET A 331 7.42 -7.62 5.67
N PHE A 332 8.75 -7.49 5.66
CA PHE A 332 9.50 -7.27 4.42
C PHE A 332 10.86 -7.96 4.40
N SER A 333 10.87 -9.30 4.44
CA SER A 333 12.12 -10.06 4.40
C SER A 333 12.85 -9.88 3.05
N PRO A 334 14.17 -9.64 3.04
CA PRO A 334 14.98 -9.45 1.82
C PRO A 334 15.07 -10.70 0.93
N ILE A 335 14.65 -11.87 1.43
CA ILE A 335 14.56 -13.11 0.64
C ILE A 335 13.39 -13.03 -0.35
N HIS A 336 12.34 -12.27 0.00
CA HIS A 336 11.07 -12.23 -0.74
C HIS A 336 10.87 -10.94 -1.53
N HIS A 337 11.56 -9.84 -1.17
CA HIS A 337 11.38 -8.54 -1.85
C HIS A 337 12.61 -8.08 -2.65
N PRO A 338 12.45 -7.66 -3.92
CA PRO A 338 13.55 -7.16 -4.72
C PRO A 338 14.10 -5.84 -4.18
N ALA A 339 15.40 -5.62 -4.41
CA ALA A 339 16.02 -4.31 -4.21
C ALA A 339 15.27 -3.23 -5.01
N PRO A 340 15.01 -2.03 -4.45
CA PRO A 340 14.23 -0.97 -5.12
C PRO A 340 14.71 -0.69 -6.55
N LYS A 341 16.03 -0.56 -6.75
CA LYS A 341 16.63 -0.35 -8.07
C LYS A 341 16.28 -1.45 -9.08
N LYS A 342 16.35 -2.71 -8.65
CA LYS A 342 16.06 -3.87 -9.52
C LYS A 342 14.57 -3.92 -9.86
N ARG A 343 13.70 -3.66 -8.87
CA ARG A 343 12.25 -3.61 -9.08
C ARG A 343 11.84 -2.51 -10.06
N MET A 344 12.36 -1.30 -9.88
CA MET A 344 12.09 -0.18 -10.80
C MET A 344 12.59 -0.47 -12.21
N SER A 345 13.79 -1.05 -12.35
CA SER A 345 14.32 -1.46 -13.65
C SER A 345 13.42 -2.49 -14.35
N ASN A 346 12.89 -3.47 -13.61
CA ASN A 346 11.95 -4.46 -14.15
C ASN A 346 10.64 -3.80 -14.60
N ILE A 347 10.07 -2.91 -13.79
CA ILE A 347 8.84 -2.18 -14.12
C ILE A 347 9.06 -1.33 -15.38
N PHE A 348 10.13 -0.52 -15.45
CA PHE A 348 10.39 0.33 -16.62
C PHE A 348 10.63 -0.49 -17.89
N LYS A 349 11.32 -1.64 -17.79
CA LYS A 349 11.47 -2.57 -18.91
C LYS A 349 10.11 -3.09 -19.38
N ALA A 350 9.26 -3.54 -18.47
CA ALA A 350 7.91 -4.01 -18.81
C ALA A 350 7.04 -2.91 -19.44
N ILE A 351 7.17 -1.66 -18.98
CA ILE A 351 6.48 -0.52 -19.58
C ILE A 351 6.95 -0.28 -21.02
N ALA A 352 8.25 -0.36 -21.27
CA ALA A 352 8.82 -0.23 -22.61
C ALA A 352 8.34 -1.37 -23.54
N GLU A 353 8.34 -2.61 -23.05
CA GLU A 353 7.82 -3.78 -23.78
C GLU A 353 6.35 -3.59 -24.16
N LYS A 354 5.50 -3.11 -23.23
CA LYS A 354 4.08 -2.83 -23.50
C LYS A 354 3.86 -1.75 -24.55
N LYS A 355 4.75 -0.76 -24.67
CA LYS A 355 4.63 0.31 -25.68
C LYS A 355 5.04 -0.15 -27.09
N ALA A 356 5.81 -1.23 -27.18
CA ALA A 356 6.30 -1.76 -28.45
C ALA A 356 5.38 -2.84 -29.06
N ALA A 357 4.47 -3.41 -28.26
CA ALA A 357 3.43 -4.34 -28.68
C ALA A 357 2.15 -3.59 -29.05
#